data_AF-A0A352S324-F1
#
_entry.id   AF-A0A352S324-F1
#
_cell.length_a   1.000
_cell.length_b   1.000
_cell.length_c   1.000
_cell.angle_alpha   90.00
_cell.angle_beta   90.00
_cell.angle_gamma   90.00
#
_symmetry.space_group_name_H-M   'P 1'
#
loop_
_entity.id
_entity.type
_entity.pdbx_description
1 polymer ?
#
loop_
_entity_poly.entity_id
_entity_poly.type
_entity_poly.pdbx_seq_one_letter_code
_entity_poly.pdbx_strand_id
1 'polypeptide(L)'
;SYWPKLTDADRTLDFTGPVAEILRLCRAFGQHECIAHVGAIALYVRHAAGWPETHDYLPGTVVHHYRRSLVVAARDGFIALLDWSALPPPTRALNGR
;
A
#
# COMPACT_ATOMS: atom_id res chain seq x y z
N SER A 1 6.74 -2.99 29.00
CA SER A 1 7.36 -3.18 27.68
C SER A 1 7.44 -1.83 26.98
N TYR A 2 8.61 -1.45 26.48
CA TYR A 2 8.78 -0.22 25.68
C TYR A 2 8.29 -0.50 24.25
N TRP A 3 7.32 0.29 23.77
CA TRP A 3 6.87 0.21 22.39
C TRP A 3 7.73 1.14 21.53
N PRO A 4 8.52 0.62 20.58
CA PRO A 4 9.36 1.46 19.75
C PRO A 4 8.51 2.41 18.91
N LYS A 5 9.08 3.58 18.59
CA LYS A 5 8.46 4.47 17.61
C LYS A 5 8.41 3.76 16.25
N LEU A 6 7.24 3.80 15.66
CA LEU A 6 6.98 3.24 14.36
C LEU A 6 7.78 3.97 13.27
N THR A 7 8.44 3.23 12.39
CA THR A 7 9.25 3.78 11.30
C THR A 7 8.54 3.69 9.95
N ASP A 8 9.01 4.45 8.96
CA ASP A 8 8.49 4.35 7.59
C ASP A 8 8.73 2.96 6.98
N ALA A 9 9.83 2.30 7.36
CA ALA A 9 10.11 0.93 6.94
C ALA A 9 9.03 -0.04 7.45
N ASP A 10 8.58 0.11 8.70
CA ASP A 10 7.58 -0.79 9.30
C ASP A 10 6.22 -0.73 8.58
N ARG A 11 5.89 0.42 7.97
CA ARG A 11 4.63 0.64 7.25
C ARG A 11 4.76 0.56 5.74
N THR A 12 5.93 0.19 5.21
CA THR A 12 6.13 0.03 3.78
C THR A 12 5.59 -1.32 3.32
N LEU A 13 4.73 -1.32 2.29
CA LEU A 13 4.19 -2.53 1.70
C LEU A 13 5.25 -3.22 0.86
N ASP A 14 5.55 -4.47 1.20
CA ASP A 14 6.39 -5.35 0.40
C ASP A 14 5.51 -6.23 -0.51
N PHE A 15 5.46 -5.90 -1.79
CA PHE A 15 4.70 -6.67 -2.77
C PHE A 15 5.30 -8.05 -3.07
N THR A 16 6.55 -8.32 -2.67
CA THR A 16 7.15 -9.66 -2.77
C THR A 16 6.60 -10.63 -1.70
N GLY A 17 5.86 -10.08 -0.71
CA GLY A 17 5.11 -10.83 0.29
C GLY A 17 3.80 -11.43 -0.24
N PRO A 18 3.16 -12.30 0.55
CA PRO A 18 1.82 -12.79 0.23
C PRO A 18 0.77 -11.69 0.40
N VAL A 19 -0.31 -11.76 -0.38
CA VAL A 19 -1.47 -10.87 -0.29
C VAL A 19 -1.97 -10.75 1.16
N ALA A 20 -2.06 -11.87 1.89
CA ALA A 20 -2.55 -11.89 3.26
C ALA A 20 -1.69 -11.07 4.24
N GLU A 21 -0.37 -11.02 4.04
CA GLU A 21 0.56 -10.23 4.84
C GLU A 21 0.44 -8.75 4.54
N ILE A 22 0.39 -8.39 3.26
CA ILE A 22 0.22 -7.01 2.82
C ILE A 22 -1.10 -6.46 3.39
N LEU A 23 -2.20 -7.21 3.29
CA LEU A 23 -3.50 -6.82 3.84
C LEU A 23 -3.51 -6.80 5.37
N ARG A 24 -2.71 -7.63 6.05
CA ARG A 24 -2.53 -7.54 7.50
C ARG A 24 -1.87 -6.21 7.87
N LEU A 25 -0.83 -5.81 7.15
CA LEU A 25 -0.13 -4.55 7.38
C LEU A 25 -1.04 -3.33 7.14
N CYS A 26 -1.77 -3.32 6.01
CA CYS A 26 -2.75 -2.27 5.70
C CYS A 26 -3.81 -2.11 6.81
N ARG A 27 -4.32 -3.21 7.36
CA ARG A 27 -5.30 -3.17 8.46
C ARG A 27 -4.69 -2.70 9.78
N ALA A 28 -3.44 -3.07 10.06
CA ALA A 28 -2.74 -2.67 11.27
C ALA A 28 -2.44 -1.17 11.28
N PHE A 29 -2.04 -0.60 10.13
CA PHE A 29 -1.73 0.83 10.05
C PHE A 29 -2.94 1.71 9.75
N GLY A 30 -3.90 1.26 8.93
CA GLY A 30 -5.18 1.95 8.71
C GLY A 30 -5.04 3.46 8.54
N GLN A 31 -5.44 4.22 9.58
CA GLN A 31 -5.39 5.69 9.62
C GLN A 31 -3.97 6.29 9.65
N HIS A 32 -2.97 5.52 10.08
CA HIS A 32 -1.55 5.90 10.03
C HIS A 32 -0.93 5.73 8.64
N GLU A 33 -1.67 5.09 7.73
CA GLU A 33 -1.35 4.87 6.32
C GLU A 33 -0.13 3.97 6.11
N CYS A 34 -0.20 3.07 5.13
CA CYS A 34 0.96 2.34 4.64
C CYS A 34 1.64 3.12 3.50
N ILE A 35 2.91 2.84 3.26
CA ILE A 35 3.65 3.38 2.12
C ILE A 35 3.73 2.29 1.05
N ALA A 36 3.16 2.55 -0.13
CA ALA A 36 3.31 1.69 -1.30
C ALA A 36 4.22 2.39 -2.31
N HIS A 37 5.31 1.73 -2.69
CA HIS A 37 6.14 2.19 -3.81
C HIS A 37 5.59 1.62 -5.11
N VAL A 38 5.13 2.50 -5.99
CA VAL A 38 4.59 2.16 -7.30
C VAL A 38 5.43 2.90 -8.35
N GLY A 39 6.35 2.19 -8.99
CA GLY A 39 7.40 2.80 -9.80
C GLY A 39 8.25 3.75 -8.95
N ALA A 40 8.40 5.00 -9.39
CA ALA A 40 9.16 6.03 -8.68
C ALA A 40 8.34 6.82 -7.64
N ILE A 41 7.05 6.52 -7.48
CA ILE A 41 6.12 7.31 -6.66
C ILE A 41 5.81 6.55 -5.37
N ALA A 42 5.87 7.27 -4.25
CA ALA A 42 5.37 6.79 -2.97
C ALA A 42 3.89 7.17 -2.80
N LEU A 43 3.06 6.17 -2.50
CA LEU A 43 1.64 6.36 -2.22
C LEU A 43 1.36 6.04 -0.76
N TYR A 44 0.62 6.93 -0.10
CA TYR A 44 0.19 6.79 1.29
C TYR A 44 -1.21 6.18 1.31
N VAL A 45 -1.28 4.88 1.58
CA VAL A 45 -2.44 4.00 1.42
C VAL A 45 -3.19 3.85 2.74
N ARG A 46 -4.48 4.20 2.74
CA ARG A 46 -5.39 4.02 3.88
C ARG A 46 -6.22 2.75 3.77
N HIS A 47 -6.61 2.42 2.54
CA HIS A 47 -7.49 1.29 2.28
C HIS A 47 -7.03 0.52 1.04
N ALA A 48 -6.92 -0.79 1.21
CA ALA A 48 -6.61 -1.73 0.15
C ALA A 48 -7.48 -2.98 0.26
N ALA A 49 -7.81 -3.56 -0.87
CA ALA A 49 -8.36 -4.90 -0.99
C ALA A 49 -7.34 -5.79 -1.69
N GLY A 50 -7.53 -7.11 -1.63
CA GLY A 50 -6.67 -8.03 -2.35
C GLY A 50 -7.28 -9.41 -2.42
N TRP A 51 -6.82 -10.18 -3.38
CA TRP A 51 -7.29 -11.54 -3.61
C TRP A 51 -6.13 -12.39 -4.12
N PRO A 52 -6.03 -13.66 -3.69
CA PRO A 52 -5.11 -14.62 -4.28
C PRO A 52 -5.52 -14.91 -5.73
N GLU A 53 -4.54 -14.90 -6.63
CA GLU A 53 -4.74 -15.25 -8.04
C GLU A 53 -3.37 -15.60 -8.65
N THR A 54 -3.29 -16.71 -9.37
CA THR A 54 -2.05 -17.07 -10.05
C THR A 54 -1.83 -16.15 -11.25
N HIS A 55 -0.63 -15.59 -11.36
CA HIS A 55 -0.25 -14.72 -12.46
C HIS A 55 1.26 -14.76 -12.70
N ASP A 56 1.69 -14.28 -13.87
CA ASP A 56 3.11 -14.21 -14.25
C ASP A 56 3.71 -12.78 -14.12
N TYR A 57 2.92 -11.82 -13.62
CA TYR A 57 3.42 -10.46 -13.37
C TYR A 57 4.46 -10.47 -12.26
N LEU A 58 5.52 -9.67 -12.44
CA LEU A 58 6.50 -9.42 -11.39
C LEU A 58 5.83 -8.68 -10.21
N PRO A 59 6.12 -9.05 -8.95
CA PRO A 59 5.65 -8.30 -7.80
C PRO A 59 5.97 -6.80 -7.89
N GLY A 60 5.01 -5.95 -7.52
CA GLY A 60 5.10 -4.49 -7.65
C GLY A 60 4.64 -3.95 -9.02
N THR A 61 4.35 -4.82 -10.00
CA THR A 61 3.83 -4.40 -11.31
C THR A 61 2.42 -3.84 -11.17
N VAL A 62 2.15 -2.66 -11.73
CA VAL A 62 0.79 -2.13 -11.87
C VAL A 62 0.13 -2.83 -13.05
N VAL A 63 -0.84 -3.69 -12.75
CA VAL A 63 -1.58 -4.45 -13.77
C VAL A 63 -2.87 -3.76 -14.20
N HIS A 64 -3.38 -2.84 -13.38
CA HIS A 64 -4.54 -2.03 -13.71
C HIS A 64 -4.47 -0.66 -13.05
N HIS A 65 -4.92 0.35 -13.79
CA HIS A 65 -5.06 1.72 -13.30
C HIS A 65 -6.38 2.30 -13.78
N TYR A 66 -7.24 2.68 -12.85
CA TYR A 66 -8.51 3.34 -13.14
C TYR A 66 -8.82 4.40 -12.10
N ARG A 67 -8.84 5.67 -12.52
CA ARG A 67 -9.07 6.83 -11.65
C ARG A 67 -8.11 6.85 -10.45
N ARG A 68 -8.61 6.60 -9.23
CA ARG A 68 -7.81 6.53 -7.99
C ARG A 68 -7.69 5.09 -7.47
N SER A 69 -7.96 4.11 -8.31
CA SER A 69 -7.76 2.70 -8.01
C SER A 69 -6.58 2.18 -8.81
N LEU A 70 -5.65 1.53 -8.13
CA LEU A 70 -4.50 0.85 -8.72
C LEU A 70 -4.54 -0.61 -8.30
N VAL A 71 -4.27 -1.52 -9.22
CA VAL A 71 -4.07 -2.94 -8.90
C VAL A 71 -2.61 -3.26 -9.15
N VAL A 72 -1.96 -3.78 -8.10
CA VAL A 72 -0.55 -4.13 -8.08
C VAL A 72 -0.41 -5.63 -7.87
N ALA A 73 0.45 -6.26 -8.65
CA ALA A 73 0.81 -7.66 -8.48
C ALA A 73 1.59 -7.85 -7.17
N ALA A 74 1.17 -8.81 -6.36
CA ALA A 74 1.91 -9.34 -5.22
C ALA A 74 2.52 -10.70 -5.59
N ARG A 75 3.08 -11.45 -4.64
CA ARG A 75 3.66 -12.76 -4.95
C ARG A 75 2.63 -13.80 -5.38
N ASP A 76 1.48 -13.83 -4.72
CA ASP A 76 0.47 -14.88 -4.85
C ASP A 76 -0.92 -14.33 -5.20
N GLY A 77 -0.98 -13.14 -5.79
CA GLY A 77 -2.24 -12.49 -6.17
C GLY A 77 -2.10 -10.99 -6.33
N PHE A 78 -3.21 -10.28 -6.16
CA PHE A 78 -3.28 -8.86 -6.43
C PHE A 78 -3.67 -8.04 -5.20
N ILE A 79 -3.18 -6.80 -5.16
CA ILE A 79 -3.54 -5.79 -4.19
C ILE A 79 -4.13 -4.58 -4.92
N ALA A 80 -5.40 -4.30 -4.65
CA ALA A 80 -6.06 -3.09 -5.09
C ALA A 80 -5.87 -1.98 -4.05
N LEU A 81 -5.16 -0.91 -4.41
CA LEU A 81 -5.05 0.33 -3.63
C LEU A 81 -6.28 1.19 -3.95
N LEU A 82 -7.19 1.32 -2.99
CA LEU A 82 -8.52 1.91 -3.20
C LEU A 82 -8.63 3.33 -2.64
N ASP A 83 -7.94 3.61 -1.53
CA ASP A 83 -7.86 4.95 -0.96
C ASP A 83 -6.42 5.30 -0.60
N TRP A 84 -5.84 6.25 -1.33
CA TRP A 84 -4.45 6.67 -1.17
C TRP A 84 -4.23 8.13 -1.54
N SER A 85 -3.06 8.65 -1.17
CA SER A 85 -2.57 10.00 -1.49
C SER A 85 -1.14 9.92 -2.02
N ALA A 86 -0.79 10.73 -3.01
CA ALA A 86 0.61 10.92 -3.42
C ALA A 86 1.33 11.96 -2.54
N LEU A 87 0.58 12.70 -1.71
CA LEU A 87 1.14 13.63 -0.74
C LEU A 87 1.33 12.93 0.61
N PRO A 88 2.45 13.16 1.29
CA PRO A 88 2.65 12.66 2.64
C PRO A 88 1.62 13.26 3.62
N PRO A 89 1.25 12.53 4.68
CA PRO A 89 0.20 12.96 5.61
C PRO A 89 0.37 14.38 6.18
N PRO A 90 1.56 14.84 6.60
CA PRO A 90 1.76 16.21 7.09
C PRO A 90 1.42 17.27 6.04
N THR A 91 1.84 17.08 4.80
CA THR A 91 1.59 18.02 3.69
C THR A 91 0.12 18.05 3.31
N ARG A 92 -0.58 16.90 3.35
CA ARG A 92 -2.01 16.85 3.04
C ARG A 92 -2.87 17.61 4.05
N ALA A 93 -2.52 17.57 5.34
CA ALA A 93 -3.26 18.30 6.38
C ALA A 93 -3.24 19.82 6.18
N LEU A 94 -2.22 20.36 5.49
CA LEU A 94 -2.07 21.78 5.19
C LEU A 94 -2.89 22.22 3.97
N ASN A 95 -3.08 21.33 2.98
CA ASN A 95 -3.80 21.62 1.73
C ASN A 95 -5.32 21.37 1.82
N GLY A 96 -5.80 20.81 2.93
CA GLY A 96 -7.22 20.53 3.16
C GLY A 96 -7.95 21.59 4.00
N ARG A 97 -7.31 22.74 4.29
CA ARG A 97 -7.92 23.92 4.89
C ARG A 97 -8.18 24.97 3.81
#